data_AF-A0A946H7N5-F1
#
_entry.id   AF-A0A946H7N5-F1
#
_cell.length_a   1.000
_cell.length_b   1.000
_cell.length_c   1.000
_cell.angle_alpha   90.00
_cell.angle_beta   90.00
_cell.angle_gamma   90.00
#
_symmetry.space_group_name_H-M   'P 1'
#
loop_
_entity.id
_entity.type
_entity.pdbx_description
1 polymer ?
#
loop_
_entity_poly.entity_id
_entity_poly.type
_entity_poly.pdbx_seq_one_letter_code
_entity_poly.pdbx_strand_id
1 'polypeptide(L)' 'MQFRTEVFPNNSDFQIDFNTKTLFLGSCFATNIKQKMALANMDAHDIHHGILFNPYSINQALCDLIGEVKYTE' A
#
# COMPACT_ATOMS: atom_id res chain seq x y z
N MET A 1 -13.01 -24.83 -24.62
CA MET A 1 -13.82 -24.03 -23.65
C MET A 1 -12.92 -23.00 -23.00
N GLN A 2 -13.42 -21.78 -22.78
CA GLN A 2 -12.72 -20.74 -22.03
C GLN A 2 -13.09 -20.88 -20.55
N PHE A 3 -12.13 -21.23 -19.68
CA PHE A 3 -12.33 -21.45 -18.24
C PHE A 3 -11.80 -20.30 -17.37
N ARG A 4 -11.70 -19.10 -17.95
CA ARG A 4 -11.26 -17.89 -17.25
C ARG A 4 -12.26 -16.77 -17.49
N THR A 5 -12.48 -15.96 -16.47
CA THR A 5 -13.20 -14.70 -16.63
C THR A 5 -12.26 -13.71 -17.32
N GLU A 6 -12.66 -13.22 -18.48
CA GLU A 6 -11.96 -12.10 -19.13
C GLU A 6 -12.43 -10.79 -18.47
N VAL A 7 -11.49 -10.00 -17.98
CA VAL A 7 -11.76 -8.74 -17.28
C VAL A 7 -11.20 -7.60 -18.12
N PHE A 8 -12.03 -6.61 -18.41
CA PHE A 8 -11.66 -5.39 -19.14
C PHE A 8 -11.77 -4.21 -18.17
N PRO A 9 -10.74 -3.96 -17.34
CA PRO A 9 -10.79 -2.88 -16.38
C PRO A 9 -10.86 -1.52 -17.10
N ASN A 10 -11.74 -0.65 -16.63
CA ASN A 10 -11.73 0.75 -17.04
C ASN A 10 -10.52 1.46 -16.44
N ASN A 11 -10.10 2.55 -17.07
CA ASN A 11 -9.10 3.44 -16.48
C ASN A 11 -9.66 4.06 -15.18
N SER A 12 -8.81 4.17 -14.16
CA SER A 12 -9.11 4.89 -12.92
C SER A 12 -9.17 6.40 -13.19
N ASP A 13 -10.09 7.11 -12.54
CA ASP A 13 -10.10 8.59 -12.59
C ASP A 13 -8.86 9.17 -11.88
N PHE A 14 -8.31 8.42 -10.90
CA PHE A 14 -7.07 8.75 -10.22
C PHE A 14 -5.91 8.00 -10.87
N GLN A 15 -5.06 8.73 -11.58
CA GLN A 15 -3.85 8.21 -12.20
C GLN A 15 -2.65 8.40 -11.28
N ILE A 16 -1.70 7.47 -11.35
CA ILE A 16 -0.42 7.55 -10.65
C ILE A 16 0.71 7.47 -11.67
N ASP A 17 1.77 8.23 -11.44
CA ASP A 17 2.97 8.27 -12.27
C ASP A 17 4.24 8.18 -11.40
N PHE A 18 5.41 8.30 -12.02
CA PHE A 18 6.70 8.20 -11.32
C PHE A 18 6.95 9.34 -10.31
N ASN A 19 6.22 10.46 -10.39
CA ASN A 19 6.31 11.56 -9.43
C ASN A 19 5.30 11.42 -8.29
N THR A 20 4.40 10.44 -8.39
CA THR A 20 3.36 10.21 -7.39
C THR A 20 3.94 9.51 -6.17
N LYS A 21 3.85 10.17 -5.02
CA LYS A 21 4.21 9.57 -3.72
C LYS A 21 3.12 8.63 -3.25
N THR A 22 3.51 7.41 -2.93
CA THR A 22 2.56 6.34 -2.56
C THR A 22 2.92 5.75 -1.21
N LEU A 23 1.90 5.52 -0.38
CA LEU A 23 2.03 4.86 0.91
C LEU A 23 1.21 3.56 0.89
N PHE A 24 1.87 2.44 1.15
CA PHE A 24 1.28 1.12 1.22
C PHE A 24 1.11 0.68 2.67
N LEU A 25 -0.09 0.20 2.99
CA LEU A 25 -0.42 -0.35 4.29
C LEU A 25 -1.45 -1.46 4.13
N GLY A 26 -1.49 -2.36 5.11
CA GLY A 26 -2.45 -3.45 5.15
C GLY A 26 -1.78 -4.81 5.04
N SER A 27 -2.30 -5.67 4.15
CA SER A 27 -1.88 -7.07 4.04
C SER A 27 -0.48 -7.24 3.43
N CYS A 28 0.04 -8.48 3.43
CA CYS A 28 1.27 -8.84 2.71
C CYS A 28 1.24 -8.48 1.22
N PHE A 29 0.04 -8.36 0.63
CA PHE A 29 -0.12 -7.91 -0.75
C PHE A 29 0.35 -6.47 -0.92
N ALA A 30 0.03 -5.57 0.01
CA ALA A 30 0.46 -4.18 -0.03
C ALA A 30 1.99 -4.06 0.01
N THR A 31 2.66 -4.86 0.85
CA THR A 31 4.12 -4.95 0.90
C THR A 31 4.72 -5.40 -0.44
N ASN A 32 4.15 -6.44 -1.06
CA ASN A 32 4.63 -6.96 -2.35
C ASN A 32 4.44 -5.96 -3.49
N ILE A 33 3.32 -5.24 -3.52
CA ILE A 33 3.07 -4.18 -4.52
C ILE A 33 4.05 -3.03 -4.33
N LYS A 34 4.26 -2.58 -3.07
CA LYS A 34 5.26 -1.55 -2.77
C LYS A 34 6.63 -1.92 -3.31
N GLN A 35 7.08 -3.16 -3.07
CA GLN A 35 8.38 -3.63 -3.55
C GLN A 35 8.48 -3.56 -5.07
N LYS A 36 7.43 -3.96 -5.80
CA LYS A 36 7.39 -3.85 -7.27
C LYS A 36 7.47 -2.40 -7.75
N MET A 37 6.79 -1.48 -7.06
CA MET A 37 6.81 -0.06 -7.42
C MET A 37 8.15 0.61 -7.10
N ALA A 38 8.76 0.27 -5.97
CA ALA A 38 10.11 0.71 -5.62
C ALA A 38 11.15 0.17 -6.62
N LEU A 39 11.03 -1.09 -7.06
CA LEU A 39 11.89 -1.65 -8.12
C LEU A 39 11.74 -0.94 -9.47
N ALA A 40 10.58 -0.34 -9.73
CA ALA A 40 10.34 0.51 -10.89
C ALA A 40 10.82 1.97 -10.68
N ASN A 41 11.49 2.30 -9.58
CA ASN A 41 11.93 3.65 -9.19
C ASN A 41 10.78 4.64 -8.94
N MET A 42 9.60 4.16 -8.53
CA MET A 42 8.54 5.03 -8.04
C MET A 42 8.77 5.39 -6.56
N ASP A 43 8.30 6.55 -6.13
CA ASP A 43 8.35 6.98 -4.72
C ASP A 43 7.29 6.23 -3.89
N ALA A 44 7.69 5.06 -3.37
CA ALA A 44 6.80 4.10 -2.72
C ALA A 44 7.28 3.75 -1.30
N HIS A 45 6.44 4.03 -0.32
CA HIS A 45 6.70 3.85 1.11
C HIS A 45 5.73 2.84 1.74
N ASP A 46 6.09 2.31 2.91
CA ASP A 46 5.20 1.53 3.77
C ASP A 46 5.25 2.02 5.21
N ILE A 47 4.18 1.75 5.97
CA ILE A 47 4.15 1.99 7.40
C ILE A 47 4.95 0.90 8.14
N HIS A 48 5.73 1.27 9.14
CA HIS A 48 6.57 0.35 9.92
C HIS A 48 5.80 -0.39 11.03
N HIS A 49 4.51 -0.68 10.78
CA HIS A 49 3.63 -1.43 11.70
C HIS A 49 3.40 -2.88 11.26
N GLY A 50 4.07 -3.31 10.19
CA GLY A 50 3.93 -4.65 9.64
C GLY A 50 2.58 -4.88 8.96
N ILE A 51 2.15 -6.14 8.93
CA ILE A 51 0.94 -6.56 8.22
C ILE A 51 -0.29 -6.29 9.11
N LEU A 52 -1.20 -5.45 8.64
CA LEU A 52 -2.43 -5.06 9.35
C LEU A 52 -3.67 -5.50 8.56
N PHE A 53 -4.68 -6.02 9.24
CA PHE A 53 -5.90 -6.54 8.59
C PHE A 53 -7.19 -5.93 9.11
N ASN A 54 -7.27 -5.65 10.42
CA ASN A 54 -8.49 -5.12 11.00
C ASN A 54 -8.48 -3.57 10.93
N PRO A 55 -9.65 -2.93 10.72
CA PRO A 55 -9.73 -1.48 10.59
C PRO A 55 -9.17 -0.70 11.80
N TYR A 56 -9.33 -1.24 13.01
CA TYR A 56 -8.86 -0.58 14.23
C TYR A 56 -7.33 -0.45 14.26
N SER A 57 -6.61 -1.53 13.96
CA SER A 57 -5.15 -1.50 13.89
C SER A 57 -4.62 -0.62 12.77
N ILE A 58 -5.29 -0.60 11.61
CA ILE A 58 -4.95 0.31 10.50
C ILE A 58 -5.09 1.76 10.95
N ASN A 59 -6.20 2.11 11.61
CA ASN A 59 -6.43 3.44 12.14
C ASN A 59 -5.35 3.82 13.16
N GLN A 60 -5.07 2.95 14.12
CA GLN A 60 -4.05 3.21 15.14
C GLN A 60 -2.68 3.47 14.52
N ALA A 61 -2.26 2.65 13.54
CA ALA A 61 -0.98 2.83 12.87
C ALA A 61 -0.88 4.17 12.12
N LEU A 62 -1.98 4.62 11.52
CA LEU A 62 -2.04 5.94 10.90
C LEU A 62 -1.96 7.06 11.95
N CYS A 63 -2.68 6.93 13.07
CA CYS A 63 -2.58 7.89 14.18
C CYS A 63 -1.16 7.96 14.74
N ASP A 64 -0.49 6.81 14.89
CA ASP A 64 0.87 6.73 15.40
C ASP A 64 1.87 7.37 14.44
N LEU A 65 1.70 7.15 13.13
CA LEU A 65 2.51 7.78 12.08
C LEU A 65 2.35 9.30 12.09
N ILE A 66 1.11 9.80 12.12
CA ILE A 66 0.79 11.24 12.14
C ILE A 66 1.29 11.89 13.43
N GLY A 67 1.19 11.18 14.55
CA GLY A 67 1.65 11.63 15.87
C GLY A 67 3.16 11.46 16.09
N GLU A 68 3.89 10.94 15.10
CA GLU A 68 5.34 10.65 15.16
C GLU A 68 5.74 9.80 16.38
N VAL A 69 4.87 8.87 16.78
CA VAL A 69 5.08 8.02 17.97
C VAL A 69 6.39 7.24 17.84
N LYS A 70 7.19 7.27 18.91
CA LYS A 70 8.46 6.55 19.00
C LYS A 70 8.27 5.29 19.83
N TYR A 71 8.64 4.14 19.25
CA TYR A 71 8.67 2.86 19.96
C TYR A 71 10.10 2.58 20.43
N THR A 72 10.22 2.06 21.64
CA THR A 72 11.47 1.50 22.19
C THR A 72 11.39 -0.02 22.16
N GLU A 73 12.54 -0.70 22.16
CA GLU A 73 12.63 -2.16 22.34
C GLU A 73 12.05 -2.63 23.68
#